data_AF-A0A0B1RW99-F1
#
_entry.id   AF-A0A0B1RW99-F1
#
_cell.length_a   1.000
_cell.length_b   1.000
_cell.length_c   1.000
_cell.angle_alpha   90.00
_cell.angle_beta   90.00
_cell.angle_gamma   90.00
#
_symmetry.space_group_name_H-M   'P 1'
#
loop_
_entity.id
_entity.type
_entity.pdbx_description
1 polymer ?
#
loop_
_entity_poly.entity_id
_entity_poly.type
_entity_poly.pdbx_seq_one_letter_code
_entity_poly.pdbx_strand_id
1 'polypeptide(L)'
;VERVEKRPDGLLTIKTNTGVIDEVETLIWAIGRTPHTANLKLDKVGVKLDDHGNVIVDQYQNSSNPSIQCVGDAAGKYLLTPVAIAAGRRLAHRLFNNEASNYLPYENIATVVFSHPLIGTVGLTEGL
;
A
#
# COMPACT_ATOMS: atom_id res chain seq x y z
N VAL A 1 -18.65 9.80 3.82
CA VAL A 1 -19.06 11.14 3.34
C VAL A 1 -19.96 10.94 2.14
N GLU A 2 -21.13 11.53 2.15
CA GLU A 2 -22.12 11.44 1.06
C GLU A 2 -22.00 12.59 0.08
N ARG A 3 -21.73 13.80 0.59
CA ARG A 3 -21.66 15.03 -0.22
C ARG A 3 -20.74 16.04 0.45
N VAL A 4 -20.03 16.79 -0.38
CA VAL A 4 -19.24 17.97 0.03
C VAL A 4 -19.71 19.14 -0.80
N GLU A 5 -20.15 20.22 -0.15
CA GLU A 5 -20.62 21.44 -0.80
C GLU A 5 -19.77 22.62 -0.39
N LYS A 6 -19.41 23.45 -1.37
CA LYS A 6 -18.72 24.71 -1.12
C LYS A 6 -19.75 25.83 -0.95
N ARG A 7 -19.65 26.54 0.16
CA ARG A 7 -20.50 27.67 0.52
C ARG A 7 -20.06 28.96 -0.19
N PRO A 8 -20.93 30.00 -0.27
CA PRO A 8 -20.57 31.30 -0.84
C PRO A 8 -19.41 32.01 -0.12
N ASP A 9 -19.25 31.78 1.18
CA ASP A 9 -18.13 32.29 2.00
C ASP A 9 -16.82 31.52 1.80
N GLY A 10 -16.83 30.46 0.98
CA GLY A 10 -15.67 29.64 0.68
C GLY A 10 -15.48 28.43 1.58
N LEU A 11 -16.23 28.31 2.68
CA LEU A 11 -16.20 27.16 3.59
C LEU A 11 -16.89 25.93 2.99
N LEU A 12 -16.68 24.77 3.59
CA LEU A 12 -17.25 23.50 3.19
C LEU A 12 -18.33 23.04 4.18
N THR A 13 -19.42 22.52 3.64
CA THR A 13 -20.41 21.73 4.38
C THR A 13 -20.28 20.27 3.92
N ILE A 14 -20.08 19.36 4.87
CA ILE A 14 -19.85 17.93 4.63
C ILE A 14 -21.04 17.15 5.17
N LYS A 15 -21.78 16.49 4.28
CA LYS A 15 -22.82 15.53 4.67
C LYS A 15 -22.20 14.16 4.87
N THR A 16 -22.42 13.55 6.02
CA THR A 16 -22.02 12.18 6.36
C THR A 16 -23.27 11.30 6.52
N ASN A 17 -23.06 10.00 6.70
CA ASN A 17 -24.14 9.06 7.03
C ASN A 17 -24.66 9.21 8.46
N THR A 18 -23.98 10.00 9.30
CA THR A 18 -24.33 10.21 10.72
C THR A 18 -24.73 11.66 11.03
N GLY A 19 -24.62 12.58 10.07
CA GLY A 19 -24.97 13.98 10.27
C GLY A 19 -24.35 14.93 9.26
N VAL A 20 -24.27 16.20 9.65
CA VAL A 20 -23.68 17.29 8.87
C VAL A 20 -22.58 17.94 9.69
N ILE A 21 -21.41 18.14 9.07
CA ILE A 21 -20.30 18.93 9.61
C ILE A 21 -20.25 20.20 8.79
N ASP A 22 -20.38 21.36 9.41
CA ASP A 22 -20.44 22.65 8.72
C ASP A 22 -19.22 23.52 9.06
N GLU A 23 -19.04 24.61 8.32
CA GLU A 23 -17.97 25.60 8.52
C GLU A 23 -16.54 25.02 8.47
N VAL A 24 -16.33 24.03 7.59
CA VAL A 24 -15.01 23.39 7.43
C VAL A 24 -14.16 24.15 6.42
N GLU A 25 -12.98 24.61 6.82
CA GLU A 25 -12.07 25.31 5.91
C GLU A 25 -11.38 24.36 4.93
N THR A 26 -11.00 23.16 5.38
CA THR A 26 -10.23 22.20 4.59
C THR A 26 -10.65 20.77 4.91
N LEU A 27 -10.84 19.98 3.85
CA LEU A 27 -11.10 18.55 3.92
C LEU A 27 -9.89 17.76 3.41
N ILE A 28 -9.37 16.84 4.22
CA ILE A 28 -8.27 15.94 3.86
C ILE A 28 -8.82 14.51 3.69
N TRP A 29 -8.64 13.93 2.51
CA TRP A 29 -8.97 12.54 2.25
C TRP A 29 -7.77 11.63 2.54
N ALA A 30 -7.83 10.90 3.66
CA ALA A 30 -6.85 9.89 4.05
C ALA A 30 -7.49 8.48 4.05
N ILE A 31 -8.18 8.13 2.97
CA ILE A 31 -9.08 6.95 2.89
C ILE A 31 -8.42 5.68 2.33
N GLY A 32 -7.11 5.72 2.07
CA GLY A 32 -6.37 4.61 1.51
C GLY A 32 -5.51 5.02 0.31
N ARG A 33 -4.90 4.02 -0.33
CA ARG A 33 -4.01 4.16 -1.48
C ARG A 33 -4.35 3.08 -2.50
N THR A 34 -4.08 3.37 -3.76
CA THR A 34 -4.20 2.41 -4.87
C THR A 34 -2.82 2.23 -5.50
N PRO A 35 -2.43 1.00 -5.90
CA PRO A 35 -1.16 0.76 -6.59
C PRO A 35 -1.09 1.53 -7.91
N HIS A 36 0.08 2.06 -8.23
CA HIS A 36 0.30 2.86 -9.44
C HIS A 36 0.63 1.97 -10.66
N THR A 37 -0.32 1.13 -11.07
CA THR A 37 -0.13 0.10 -12.11
C THR A 37 -0.98 0.32 -13.37
N ALA A 38 -2.06 1.10 -13.29
CA ALA A 38 -3.08 1.23 -14.34
C ALA A 38 -2.52 1.62 -15.73
N ASN A 39 -1.53 2.51 -15.77
CA ASN A 39 -1.00 3.06 -17.03
C ASN A 39 0.26 2.35 -17.54
N LEU A 40 0.64 1.22 -16.94
CA LEU A 40 1.88 0.50 -17.27
C LEU A 40 1.73 -0.53 -18.39
N LYS A 41 0.50 -0.80 -18.86
CA LYS A 41 0.21 -1.80 -19.93
C LYS A 41 0.77 -3.20 -19.61
N LEU A 42 0.63 -3.60 -18.35
CA LEU A 42 1.18 -4.85 -17.80
C LEU A 42 0.59 -6.11 -18.46
N ASP A 43 -0.64 -6.01 -18.95
CA ASP A 43 -1.30 -7.02 -19.77
C ASP A 43 -0.48 -7.38 -21.02
N LYS A 44 0.12 -6.38 -21.68
CA LYS A 44 0.92 -6.58 -22.90
C LYS A 44 2.22 -7.34 -22.67
N VAL A 45 2.69 -7.36 -21.43
CA VAL A 45 3.90 -8.08 -21.02
C VAL A 45 3.58 -9.27 -20.12
N GLY A 46 2.32 -9.72 -20.07
CA GLY A 46 1.94 -10.94 -19.36
C GLY A 46 2.03 -10.86 -17.84
N VAL A 47 1.96 -9.66 -17.25
CA VAL A 47 1.94 -9.46 -15.80
C VAL A 47 0.49 -9.39 -15.31
N LYS A 48 0.11 -10.29 -14.40
CA LYS A 48 -1.23 -10.33 -13.81
C LYS A 48 -1.33 -9.41 -12.60
N LEU A 49 -2.50 -8.81 -12.44
CA LEU A 49 -2.89 -8.00 -11.29
C LEU A 49 -3.97 -8.71 -10.48
N ASP A 50 -4.07 -8.42 -9.19
CA ASP A 50 -5.23 -8.78 -8.37
C ASP A 50 -6.41 -7.82 -8.60
N ASP A 51 -7.54 -8.07 -7.93
CA ASP A 51 -8.76 -7.26 -8.05
C ASP A 51 -8.59 -5.82 -7.53
N HIS A 52 -7.52 -5.54 -6.76
CA HIS A 52 -7.16 -4.21 -6.27
C HIS A 52 -6.12 -3.50 -7.16
N GLY A 53 -5.66 -4.16 -8.23
CA GLY A 53 -4.67 -3.64 -9.17
C GLY A 53 -3.21 -3.85 -8.73
N ASN A 54 -2.94 -4.61 -7.68
CA ASN A 54 -1.57 -4.92 -7.26
C ASN A 54 -0.97 -5.98 -8.19
N VAL A 55 0.33 -5.91 -8.43
CA VAL A 55 1.05 -6.97 -9.14
C VAL A 55 1.07 -8.24 -8.29
N ILE A 56 0.52 -9.32 -8.83
CA ILE A 56 0.57 -10.63 -8.17
C ILE A 56 2.02 -11.12 -8.19
N VAL A 57 2.58 -11.38 -7.00
CA VAL A 57 3.93 -11.91 -6.85
C VAL A 57 4.00 -13.10 -5.91
N ASP A 58 4.96 -14.00 -6.16
CA ASP A 58 5.29 -15.09 -5.26
C ASP A 58 6.07 -14.61 -4.00
N GLN A 59 6.54 -15.54 -3.17
CA GLN A 59 7.37 -15.22 -1.99
C GLN A 59 8.71 -14.58 -2.33
N TYR A 60 9.17 -14.77 -3.57
CA TYR A 60 10.43 -14.26 -4.10
C TYR A 60 10.24 -12.95 -4.87
N GLN A 61 9.04 -12.35 -4.92
CA GLN A 61 8.77 -11.10 -5.65
C GLN A 61 8.75 -11.29 -7.19
N ASN A 62 8.69 -12.53 -7.69
CA ASN A 62 8.51 -12.80 -9.12
C ASN A 62 7.05 -12.59 -9.50
N SER A 63 6.80 -11.91 -10.63
CA SER A 63 5.46 -11.75 -11.17
C SER A 63 5.04 -12.96 -12.03
N SER A 64 3.86 -12.86 -12.67
CA SER A 64 3.43 -13.85 -13.68
C SER A 64 4.32 -13.88 -14.94
N ASN A 65 5.09 -12.82 -15.20
CA ASN A 65 6.15 -12.85 -16.20
C ASN A 65 7.49 -13.15 -15.51
N PRO A 66 8.20 -14.25 -15.85
CA PRO A 66 9.47 -14.63 -15.23
C PRO A 66 10.59 -13.58 -15.32
N SER A 67 10.53 -12.68 -16.29
CA SER A 67 11.51 -11.61 -16.49
C SER A 67 11.18 -10.32 -15.72
N ILE A 68 10.04 -10.27 -15.02
CA ILE A 68 9.57 -9.07 -14.32
C ILE A 68 9.34 -9.41 -12.84
N GLN A 69 9.94 -8.59 -11.97
CA GLN A 69 9.75 -8.64 -10.52
C GLN A 69 9.06 -7.36 -10.03
N CYS A 70 8.40 -7.44 -8.89
CA CYS A 70 7.73 -6.29 -8.28
C CYS A 70 7.94 -6.27 -6.77
N VAL A 71 8.24 -5.09 -6.23
CA VAL A 71 8.49 -4.86 -4.80
C VAL A 71 7.74 -3.62 -4.31
N GLY A 72 7.54 -3.53 -2.99
CA GLY A 72 6.91 -2.37 -2.35
C GLY A 72 5.41 -2.28 -2.60
N ASP A 73 4.88 -1.05 -2.53
CA ASP A 73 3.44 -0.79 -2.52
C ASP A 73 2.69 -1.38 -3.73
N ALA A 74 3.32 -1.44 -4.90
CA ALA A 74 2.70 -1.99 -6.11
C ALA A 74 2.43 -3.50 -6.04
N ALA A 75 3.07 -4.22 -5.11
CA ALA A 75 2.85 -5.65 -4.86
C ALA A 75 1.84 -5.91 -3.72
N GLY A 76 1.27 -4.87 -3.10
CA GLY A 76 0.13 -4.99 -2.18
C GLY A 76 0.35 -5.70 -0.84
N LYS A 77 1.57 -6.18 -0.51
CA LYS A 77 1.81 -6.98 0.71
C LYS A 77 1.85 -6.13 1.99
N TYR A 78 2.84 -5.25 2.11
CA TYR A 78 3.02 -4.37 3.28
C TYR A 78 3.54 -3.02 2.78
N LEU A 79 2.73 -1.97 2.98
CA LEU A 79 2.95 -0.63 2.43
C LEU A 79 3.90 0.19 3.32
N LEU A 80 5.09 -0.35 3.59
CA LEU A 80 6.09 0.24 4.48
C LEU A 80 7.44 0.35 3.77
N THR A 81 8.05 1.54 3.84
CA THR A 81 9.39 1.81 3.31
C THR A 81 10.45 0.76 3.69
N PRO A 82 10.63 0.37 4.97
CA PRO A 82 11.65 -0.63 5.33
C PRO A 82 11.38 -2.01 4.69
N VAL A 83 10.11 -2.36 4.48
CA VAL A 83 9.74 -3.62 3.83
C VAL A 83 10.11 -3.63 2.36
N ALA A 84 9.80 -2.55 1.64
CA ALA A 84 10.19 -2.40 0.24
C ALA A 84 11.72 -2.45 0.06
N ILE A 85 12.47 -1.77 0.94
CA ILE A 85 13.94 -1.79 0.95
C ILE A 85 14.48 -3.20 1.19
N ALA A 86 13.96 -3.90 2.19
CA ALA A 86 14.41 -5.25 2.53
C ALA A 86 14.12 -6.25 1.40
N ALA A 87 12.92 -6.21 0.82
CA ALA A 87 12.55 -7.05 -0.31
C ALA A 87 13.42 -6.76 -1.54
N GLY A 88 13.62 -5.48 -1.88
CA GLY A 88 14.46 -5.07 -3.01
C GLY A 88 15.92 -5.49 -2.87
N ARG A 89 16.51 -5.39 -1.67
CA ARG A 89 17.88 -5.84 -1.41
C ARG A 89 18.02 -7.36 -1.57
N ARG A 90 17.11 -8.13 -1.00
CA ARG A 90 17.11 -9.60 -1.11
C ARG A 90 16.87 -10.08 -2.53
N LEU A 91 15.98 -9.39 -3.27
CA LEU A 91 15.81 -9.60 -4.70
C LEU A 91 17.13 -9.38 -5.46
N ALA A 92 17.82 -8.26 -5.22
CA ALA A 92 19.10 -7.98 -5.85
C ALA A 92 20.16 -9.06 -5.52
N HIS A 93 20.21 -9.52 -4.27
CA HIS A 93 21.10 -10.62 -3.88
C HIS A 93 20.79 -11.92 -4.63
N ARG A 94 19.51 -12.23 -4.83
CA ARG A 94 19.10 -13.41 -5.60
C ARG A 94 19.49 -13.31 -7.07
N LEU A 95 19.32 -12.14 -7.67
CA LEU A 95 19.61 -11.91 -9.09
C LEU A 95 21.11 -11.79 -9.37
N PHE A 96 21.89 -11.23 -8.44
CA PHE A 96 23.25 -10.76 -8.72
C PHE A 96 24.33 -11.20 -7.71
N ASN A 97 23.96 -11.89 -6.63
CA ASN A 97 24.89 -12.33 -5.57
C ASN A 97 24.84 -13.84 -5.29
N ASN A 98 24.28 -14.64 -6.20
CA ASN A 98 24.15 -16.10 -6.06
C ASN A 98 23.37 -16.58 -4.83
N GLU A 99 22.52 -15.74 -4.23
CA GLU A 99 21.69 -16.12 -3.08
C GLU A 99 20.29 -16.59 -3.53
N ALA A 100 20.25 -17.71 -4.26
CA ALA A 100 19.05 -18.20 -4.96
C ALA A 100 17.79 -18.34 -4.08
N SER A 101 17.96 -18.66 -2.80
CA SER A 101 16.87 -18.87 -1.84
C SER A 101 16.54 -17.65 -0.98
N ASN A 102 17.14 -16.48 -1.25
CA ASN A 102 16.91 -15.29 -0.42
C ASN A 102 15.54 -14.66 -0.71
N TYR A 103 14.70 -14.59 0.34
CA TYR A 103 13.40 -13.93 0.34
C TYR A 103 13.19 -13.19 1.66
N LEU A 104 12.24 -12.26 1.67
CA LEU A 104 11.83 -11.55 2.88
C LEU A 104 10.69 -12.33 3.57
N PRO A 105 10.88 -12.84 4.80
CA PRO A 105 9.78 -13.27 5.65
C PRO A 105 8.91 -12.05 5.99
N TYR A 106 7.60 -12.17 5.82
CA TYR A 106 6.65 -11.08 6.04
C TYR A 106 6.01 -11.11 7.43
N GLU A 107 6.43 -12.06 8.28
CA GLU A 107 5.99 -12.20 9.65
C GLU A 107 6.69 -11.19 10.56
N ASN A 108 6.00 -10.73 11.61
CA ASN A 108 6.56 -9.91 12.69
C ASN A 108 7.27 -8.61 12.23
N ILE A 109 6.74 -7.95 11.20
CA ILE A 109 7.19 -6.62 10.78
C ILE A 109 6.70 -5.58 11.81
N ALA A 110 7.64 -5.01 12.56
CA ALA A 110 7.33 -3.96 13.53
C ALA A 110 6.87 -2.66 12.83
N THR A 111 5.81 -2.05 13.36
CA THR A 111 5.18 -0.84 12.80
C THR A 111 5.00 0.21 13.89
N VAL A 112 5.19 1.49 13.53
CA VAL A 112 4.94 2.64 14.39
C VAL A 112 3.91 3.56 13.72
N VAL A 113 2.89 3.96 14.46
CA VAL A 113 1.93 5.00 14.07
C VAL A 113 2.24 6.27 14.85
N PHE A 114 2.55 7.35 14.13
CA PHE A 114 2.89 8.66 14.69
C PHE A 114 1.63 9.47 15.04
N SER A 115 0.77 8.90 15.86
CA SER A 115 -0.37 9.58 16.48
C SER A 115 0.05 10.33 17.75
N HIS A 116 -0.92 10.97 18.42
CA HIS A 116 -0.74 11.58 19.73
C HIS A 116 -1.68 10.90 20.73
N PRO A 117 -1.20 9.99 21.60
CA PRO A 117 0.18 9.49 21.74
C PRO A 117 0.60 8.53 20.62
N LEU A 118 1.90 8.23 20.51
CA LEU A 118 2.44 7.27 19.54
C LEU A 118 2.01 5.84 19.85
N ILE A 119 1.91 5.02 18.82
CA ILE A 119 1.58 3.59 18.94
C ILE A 119 2.69 2.78 18.26
N GLY A 120 3.13 1.70 18.90
CA GLY A 120 4.02 0.69 18.33
C GLY A 120 3.39 -0.70 18.43
N THR A 121 3.50 -1.50 17.38
CA THR A 121 2.94 -2.86 17.34
C THR A 121 3.79 -3.82 16.51
N VAL A 122 3.76 -5.09 16.87
CA VAL A 122 4.38 -6.20 16.14
C VAL A 122 3.64 -7.49 16.46
N GLY A 123 3.52 -8.39 15.48
CA GLY A 123 2.90 -9.69 15.66
C GLY A 123 1.37 -9.63 15.61
N LEU A 124 0.74 -10.55 16.33
CA LEU A 124 -0.70 -10.78 16.28
C LEU A 124 -1.47 -9.79 17.17
N THR A 125 -2.69 -9.45 16.76
CA THR A 125 -3.70 -8.85 17.65
C THR A 125 -4.30 -9.92 18.55
N GLU A 126 -4.88 -9.52 19.69
CA GLU A 126 -5.62 -10.46 20.56
C GLU A 126 -6.93 -10.97 19.92
N GLY A 127 -7.53 -10.16 19.03
CA GLY A 127 -8.77 -10.50 18.33
C GLY A 127 -8.55 -11.38 17.10
N LEU A 128 -9.54 -12.24 16.84
CA LEU A 128 -9.69 -13.07 15.63
C LEU A 128 -10.66 -12.40 14.64
#